data_AF-A0A838RJ07-F1
#
_entry.id   AF-A0A838RJ07-F1
#
_cell.length_a   1.000
_cell.length_b   1.000
_cell.length_c   1.000
_cell.angle_alpha   90.00
_cell.angle_beta   90.00
_cell.angle_gamma   90.00
#
_symmetry.space_group_name_H-M   'P 1'
#
loop_
_entity.id
_entity.type
_entity.pdbx_description
1 polymer ?
#
loop_
_entity_poly.entity_id
_entity_poly.type
_entity_poly.pdbx_seq_one_letter_code
_entity_poly.pdbx_strand_id
1 'polypeptide(L)'
;MRLSLWQQFSSNHSDSFRVVGAFDSPESATQAAETIRALVARSQQWYSQEEYERRDPENLILLPELKASSVNTWEHFLFIYDHHTEDYEPTAYKPLVKQLGGQVAIQFQPLDVNDSYVQVKIICQAPDETTGQHLYKVIDNYFEKSDHYTSPWGKGYGVWARGMIQHEHRQLTLNVEFSNIGQALPKMIAYLRNQGCSEITYQIAERWYWEGKPWEEDDV
;
A
#
# COMPACT_ATOMS: atom_id res chain seq x y z
N MET A 1 26.64 14.57 6.51
CA MET A 1 25.19 14.84 6.69
C MET A 1 24.71 14.01 7.87
N ARG A 2 24.03 14.59 8.87
CA ARG A 2 23.46 13.89 10.04
C ARG A 2 21.94 13.85 9.87
N LEU A 3 21.36 12.66 9.83
CA LEU A 3 19.90 12.45 9.86
C LEU A 3 19.55 12.10 11.32
N SER A 4 18.62 12.83 11.93
CA SER A 4 18.12 12.52 13.27
C SER A 4 16.66 12.08 13.14
N LEU A 5 16.41 10.80 13.45
CA LEU A 5 15.08 10.22 13.51
C LEU A 5 14.66 10.16 14.99
N TRP A 6 13.51 10.75 15.32
CA TRP A 6 12.92 10.70 16.67
C TRP A 6 11.67 9.82 16.62
N GLN A 7 11.53 8.89 17.57
CA GLN A 7 10.41 7.94 17.67
C GLN A 7 9.91 7.89 19.13
N GLN A 8 8.61 7.98 19.33
CA GLN A 8 7.92 7.69 20.60
C GLN A 8 7.03 6.44 20.35
N PHE A 9 6.44 5.84 21.39
CA PHE A 9 5.67 4.58 21.26
C PHE A 9 4.20 4.76 21.64
N SER A 10 3.29 4.28 20.78
CA SER A 10 1.89 3.97 21.12
C SER A 10 1.57 2.52 20.72
N SER A 11 0.75 1.87 21.54
CA SER A 11 0.51 0.43 21.47
C SER A 11 -0.59 0.06 20.47
N ASN A 12 -0.37 -1.07 19.78
CA ASN A 12 -1.35 -2.05 19.27
C ASN A 12 -2.49 -1.63 18.32
N HIS A 13 -2.20 -1.03 17.17
CA HIS A 13 -3.14 -1.02 16.05
C HIS A 13 -2.49 -1.39 14.71
N SER A 14 -3.30 -2.03 13.84
CA SER A 14 -2.91 -2.77 12.63
C SER A 14 -2.69 -1.88 11.40
N ASP A 15 -1.76 -2.32 10.55
CA ASP A 15 -1.38 -1.85 9.20
C ASP A 15 -1.95 -0.50 8.71
N SER A 16 -1.08 0.52 8.67
CA SER A 16 -1.32 1.70 7.84
C SER A 16 -0.16 1.96 6.87
N PHE A 17 -0.51 2.46 5.69
CA PHE A 17 0.44 3.02 4.75
C PHE A 17 0.84 4.41 5.16
N ARG A 18 2.08 4.82 4.84
CA ARG A 18 2.52 6.19 5.12
C ARG A 18 2.88 7.00 3.90
N VAL A 19 3.63 6.40 2.97
CA VAL A 19 4.10 7.11 1.77
C VAL A 19 4.08 6.19 0.56
N VAL A 20 3.42 6.66 -0.50
CA VAL A 20 3.64 6.17 -1.86
C VAL A 20 4.53 7.19 -2.56
N GLY A 21 5.77 6.81 -2.86
CA GLY A 21 6.69 7.59 -3.68
C GLY A 21 6.57 7.21 -5.15
N ALA A 22 6.45 8.17 -6.05
CA ALA A 22 6.56 7.97 -7.49
C ALA A 22 7.94 8.44 -7.96
N PHE A 23 8.61 7.63 -8.77
CA PHE A 23 9.93 7.89 -9.33
C PHE A 23 9.84 7.93 -10.86
N ASP A 24 10.89 8.43 -11.51
CA ASP A 24 10.92 8.51 -12.98
C ASP A 24 11.08 7.13 -13.62
N SER A 25 11.60 6.14 -12.89
CA SER A 25 11.81 4.78 -13.40
C SER A 25 11.70 3.69 -12.32
N PRO A 26 11.50 2.42 -12.71
CA PRO A 26 11.55 1.30 -11.77
C PRO A 26 12.90 1.13 -11.06
N GLU A 27 14.00 1.41 -11.75
CA GLU A 27 15.36 1.32 -11.21
C GLU A 27 15.58 2.37 -10.12
N SER A 28 15.10 3.59 -10.32
CA SER A 28 15.20 4.67 -9.34
C SER A 28 14.33 4.40 -8.11
N ALA A 29 13.11 3.88 -8.28
CA ALA A 29 12.29 3.40 -7.16
C ALA A 29 12.99 2.28 -6.37
N THR A 30 13.61 1.33 -7.07
CA THR A 30 14.36 0.21 -6.47
C THR A 30 15.56 0.70 -5.67
N GLN A 31 16.37 1.59 -6.25
CA GLN A 31 17.53 2.18 -5.56
C GLN A 31 17.11 2.97 -4.32
N ALA A 32 16.01 3.72 -4.39
CA ALA A 32 15.46 4.42 -3.24
C ALA A 32 15.02 3.43 -2.14
N ALA A 33 14.32 2.35 -2.50
CA ALA A 33 13.93 1.31 -1.56
C ALA A 33 15.12 0.66 -0.87
N GLU A 34 16.15 0.28 -1.61
CA GLU A 34 17.38 -0.29 -1.05
C GLU A 34 18.07 0.67 -0.08
N THR A 35 18.11 1.97 -0.42
CA THR A 35 18.68 3.00 0.45
C THR A 35 17.89 3.11 1.75
N ILE A 36 16.56 3.14 1.69
CA ILE A 36 15.71 3.20 2.88
C ILE A 36 15.85 1.93 3.72
N ARG A 37 15.81 0.74 3.09
CA ARG A 37 16.03 -0.54 3.78
C ARG A 37 17.38 -0.57 4.50
N ALA A 38 18.44 -0.08 3.87
CA ALA A 38 19.76 -0.01 4.48
C ALA A 38 19.81 0.95 5.68
N LEU A 39 19.14 2.11 5.59
CA LEU A 39 19.04 3.07 6.70
C LEU A 39 18.26 2.47 7.88
N VAL A 40 17.16 1.79 7.59
CA VAL A 40 16.33 1.09 8.59
C VAL A 40 17.13 -0.02 9.26
N ALA A 41 17.78 -0.89 8.48
CA ALA A 41 18.60 -1.98 9.00
C ALA A 41 19.77 -1.47 9.87
N ARG A 42 20.43 -0.39 9.45
CA ARG A 42 21.50 0.24 10.24
C ARG A 42 20.97 0.81 11.56
N SER A 43 19.80 1.43 11.53
CA SER A 43 19.15 1.96 12.74
C SER A 43 18.83 0.82 13.70
N GLN A 44 18.22 -0.26 13.22
CA GLN A 44 17.94 -1.47 14.00
C GLN A 44 19.22 -2.10 14.58
N GLN A 45 20.30 -2.14 13.82
CA GLN A 45 21.59 -2.64 14.31
C GLN A 45 22.13 -1.77 15.45
N TRP A 46 22.08 -0.45 15.31
CA TRP A 46 22.55 0.47 16.35
C TRP A 46 21.72 0.34 17.63
N TYR A 47 20.40 0.30 17.50
CA TYR A 47 19.50 0.06 18.63
C TYR A 47 19.80 -1.27 19.32
N SER A 48 19.90 -2.38 18.59
CA SER A 48 20.13 -3.69 19.21
C SER A 48 21.47 -3.80 19.94
N GLN A 49 22.50 -3.06 19.50
CA GLN A 49 23.78 -2.98 20.22
C GLN A 49 23.66 -2.17 21.53
N GLU A 50 23.04 -1.00 21.50
CA GLU A 50 22.87 -0.16 22.71
C GLU A 50 21.88 -0.75 23.72
N GLU A 51 20.80 -1.39 23.25
CA GLU A 51 19.81 -2.04 24.13
C GLU A 51 20.43 -3.23 24.86
N TYR A 52 21.28 -4.02 24.18
CA TYR A 52 21.99 -5.15 24.77
C TYR A 52 22.88 -4.71 25.95
N GLU A 53 23.51 -3.54 25.83
CA GLU A 53 24.37 -2.97 26.88
C GLU A 53 23.58 -2.37 28.06
N ARG A 54 22.27 -2.10 27.89
CA ARG A 54 21.40 -1.46 28.90
C ARG A 54 20.41 -2.38 29.61
N ARG A 55 20.39 -3.69 29.32
CA ARG A 55 19.33 -4.61 29.78
C ARG A 55 19.18 -4.71 31.30
N ASP A 56 18.05 -4.21 31.79
CA ASP A 56 17.27 -4.81 32.89
C ASP A 56 16.25 -5.77 32.24
N PRO A 57 16.30 -7.09 32.50
CA PRO A 57 15.47 -8.09 31.82
C PRO A 57 13.96 -7.95 32.08
N GLU A 58 13.52 -7.14 33.04
CA GLU A 58 12.10 -7.01 33.40
C GLU A 58 11.32 -5.96 32.59
N ASN A 59 11.99 -5.09 31.80
CA ASN A 59 11.35 -3.97 31.07
C ASN A 59 11.60 -4.04 29.55
N LEU A 60 11.26 -5.16 28.92
CA LEU A 60 11.28 -5.30 27.46
C LEU A 60 10.13 -4.53 26.81
N ILE A 61 10.36 -3.26 26.48
CA ILE A 61 9.50 -2.51 25.53
C ILE A 61 9.97 -2.91 24.13
N LEU A 62 9.21 -3.78 23.45
CA LEU A 62 9.44 -4.09 22.04
C LEU A 62 9.24 -2.83 21.21
N LEU A 63 10.32 -2.26 20.70
CA LEU A 63 10.26 -1.20 19.70
C LEU A 63 9.45 -1.71 18.50
N PRO A 64 8.49 -0.94 17.97
CA PRO A 64 7.83 -1.29 16.74
C PRO A 64 8.86 -1.30 15.61
N GLU A 65 9.15 -2.52 15.17
CA GLU A 65 10.14 -2.85 14.17
C GLU A 65 9.64 -2.35 12.81
N LEU A 66 10.08 -1.16 12.40
CA LEU A 66 10.05 -0.88 10.97
C LEU A 66 11.03 -1.85 10.32
N LYS A 67 10.52 -2.92 9.72
CA LYS A 67 11.35 -3.95 9.13
C LYS A 67 11.77 -3.49 7.74
N ALA A 68 12.94 -3.92 7.29
CA ALA A 68 13.31 -3.76 5.87
C ALA A 68 12.24 -4.36 4.93
N SER A 69 11.45 -5.34 5.39
CA SER A 69 10.30 -5.89 4.67
C SER A 69 9.12 -4.94 4.51
N SER A 70 9.08 -3.85 5.29
CA SER A 70 8.07 -2.79 5.23
C SER A 70 8.37 -1.76 4.14
N VAL A 71 9.34 -2.01 3.26
CA VAL A 71 9.62 -1.19 2.08
C VAL A 71 9.49 -2.08 0.85
N ASN A 72 8.53 -1.80 -0.02
CA ASN A 72 8.30 -2.54 -1.26
C ASN A 72 8.33 -1.61 -2.48
N THR A 73 8.55 -2.19 -3.65
CA THR A 73 8.55 -1.46 -4.92
C THR A 73 7.74 -2.21 -5.94
N TRP A 74 7.07 -1.46 -6.81
CA TRP A 74 6.43 -2.02 -7.99
C TRP A 74 6.34 -0.97 -9.07
N GLU A 75 6.82 -1.34 -10.27
CA GLU A 75 7.09 -0.39 -11.35
C GLU A 75 7.87 0.82 -10.80
N HIS A 76 7.40 2.04 -11.07
CA HIS A 76 8.04 3.27 -10.61
C HIS A 76 7.55 3.74 -9.23
N PHE A 77 6.84 2.88 -8.48
CA PHE A 77 6.33 3.21 -7.15
C PHE A 77 7.16 2.57 -6.03
N LEU A 78 7.31 3.34 -4.96
CA LEU A 78 7.88 2.96 -3.67
C LEU A 78 6.78 2.99 -2.61
N PHE A 79 6.60 1.88 -1.90
CA PHE A 79 5.63 1.72 -0.83
C PHE A 79 6.36 1.56 0.50
N ILE A 80 6.08 2.45 1.44
CA ILE A 80 6.63 2.39 2.80
C ILE A 80 5.47 2.12 3.77
N TYR A 81 5.54 0.96 4.42
CA TYR A 81 4.61 0.47 5.43
C TYR A 81 5.16 0.78 6.81
N ASP A 82 4.28 1.17 7.73
CA ASP A 82 4.66 1.39 9.12
C ASP A 82 3.49 0.94 10.00
N HIS A 83 3.68 -0.17 10.70
CA HIS A 83 2.60 -0.91 11.35
C HIS A 83 2.20 -0.35 12.73
N HIS A 84 2.74 0.80 13.17
CA HIS A 84 2.80 1.08 14.61
C HIS A 84 2.72 2.55 15.04
N THR A 85 2.15 3.40 14.20
CA THR A 85 2.41 4.82 14.35
C THR A 85 1.18 5.64 13.99
N GLU A 86 0.11 5.50 14.76
CA GLU A 86 -1.07 6.35 14.64
C GLU A 86 -0.80 7.79 15.08
N ASP A 87 0.20 8.00 15.94
CA ASP A 87 0.49 9.32 16.52
C ASP A 87 1.65 10.09 15.86
N TYR A 88 2.30 9.53 14.83
CA TYR A 88 3.50 10.14 14.26
C TYR A 88 3.19 10.82 12.95
N GLU A 89 3.54 12.10 12.87
CA GLU A 89 3.61 12.80 11.60
C GLU A 89 4.39 11.93 10.59
N PRO A 90 3.83 11.63 9.40
CA PRO A 90 4.51 10.89 8.32
C PRO A 90 5.72 11.65 7.71
N THR A 91 6.31 12.59 8.46
CA THR A 91 7.19 13.64 7.98
C THR A 91 8.63 13.19 7.81
N ALA A 92 9.07 12.06 8.36
CA ALA A 92 10.45 11.59 8.14
C ALA A 92 10.66 11.02 6.72
N TYR A 93 9.65 10.36 6.16
CA TYR A 93 9.79 9.69 4.86
C TYR A 93 9.62 10.62 3.67
N LYS A 94 8.83 11.70 3.77
CA LYS A 94 8.68 12.61 2.62
C LYS A 94 9.98 13.30 2.22
N PRO A 95 10.75 13.92 3.13
CA PRO A 95 12.03 14.53 2.79
C PRO A 95 12.99 13.48 2.26
N LEU A 96 12.95 12.26 2.78
CA LEU A 96 13.77 11.16 2.31
C LEU A 96 13.40 10.74 0.88
N VAL A 97 12.12 10.52 0.57
CA VAL A 97 11.65 10.23 -0.80
C VAL A 97 12.04 11.34 -1.76
N LYS A 98 11.83 12.61 -1.38
CA LYS A 98 12.25 13.77 -2.17
C LYS A 98 13.77 13.82 -2.38
N GLN A 99 14.55 13.56 -1.34
CA GLN A 99 16.01 13.53 -1.42
C GLN A 99 16.52 12.41 -2.32
N LEU A 100 15.79 11.30 -2.39
CA LEU A 100 16.08 10.16 -3.27
C LEU A 100 15.58 10.37 -4.71
N GLY A 101 15.05 11.56 -5.04
CA GLY A 101 14.57 11.91 -6.37
C GLY A 101 13.13 11.52 -6.66
N GLY A 102 12.39 11.02 -5.67
CA GLY A 102 10.97 10.68 -5.80
C GLY A 102 10.04 11.86 -5.50
N GLN A 103 8.82 11.79 -6.02
CA GLN A 103 7.70 12.64 -5.64
C GLN A 103 6.78 11.88 -4.69
N VAL A 104 6.20 12.55 -3.70
CA VAL A 104 5.22 11.91 -2.82
C VAL A 104 3.87 11.91 -3.55
N ALA A 105 3.44 10.73 -4.01
CA ALA A 105 2.19 10.55 -4.75
C ALA A 105 0.98 10.45 -3.81
N ILE A 106 1.13 9.76 -2.68
CA ILE A 106 0.13 9.72 -1.61
C ILE A 106 0.85 9.86 -0.28
N GLN A 107 0.28 10.68 0.59
CA GLN A 107 0.59 10.67 2.01
C GLN A 107 -0.70 10.41 2.77
N PHE A 108 -0.74 9.33 3.53
CA PHE A 108 -1.85 9.11 4.45
C PHE A 108 -1.73 10.05 5.63
N GLN A 109 -2.83 10.75 5.91
CA GLN A 109 -3.13 11.23 7.25
C GLN A 109 -4.25 10.32 7.77
N PRO A 110 -4.03 9.51 8.81
CA PRO A 110 -5.12 8.76 9.41
C PRO A 110 -6.13 9.77 9.96
N LEU A 111 -7.26 9.92 9.25
CA LEU A 111 -8.42 10.66 9.75
C LEU A 111 -9.21 9.81 10.74
N ASP A 112 -9.09 8.48 10.59
CA ASP A 112 -9.54 7.48 11.55
C ASP A 112 -8.58 6.29 11.50
N VAL A 113 -8.30 5.73 12.67
CA VAL A 113 -7.32 4.66 12.91
C VAL A 113 -7.60 3.36 12.15
N ASN A 114 -8.81 3.19 11.60
CA ASN A 114 -9.26 1.91 11.05
C ASN A 114 -9.20 1.82 9.51
N ASP A 115 -9.09 2.92 8.76
CA ASP A 115 -9.42 2.93 7.32
C ASP A 115 -8.34 3.58 6.43
N SER A 116 -7.11 3.04 6.47
CA SER A 116 -6.01 3.47 5.58
C SER A 116 -6.03 2.77 4.22
N TYR A 117 -7.01 3.08 3.38
CA TYR A 117 -7.10 2.52 2.01
C TYR A 117 -6.47 3.43 0.96
N VAL A 118 -5.66 2.85 0.08
CA VAL A 118 -5.28 3.54 -1.17
C VAL A 118 -6.32 3.25 -2.23
N GLN A 119 -6.86 4.31 -2.82
CA GLN A 119 -7.74 4.15 -3.98
C GLN A 119 -6.96 4.14 -5.29
N VAL A 120 -7.32 3.20 -6.15
CA VAL A 120 -6.72 3.00 -7.45
C VAL A 120 -7.81 2.81 -8.48
N LYS A 121 -7.80 3.65 -9.51
CA LYS A 121 -8.60 3.42 -10.72
C LYS A 121 -7.76 2.61 -11.68
N ILE A 122 -8.23 1.43 -12.08
CA ILE A 122 -7.59 0.53 -13.05
C ILE A 122 -8.51 0.47 -14.27
N ILE A 123 -7.96 0.68 -15.46
CA ILE A 123 -8.68 0.53 -16.73
C ILE A 123 -7.93 -0.50 -17.56
N CYS A 124 -8.64 -1.45 -18.15
CA CYS A 124 -8.05 -2.41 -19.09
C CYS A 124 -9.02 -2.81 -20.21
N GLN A 125 -8.46 -3.40 -21.29
CA GLN A 125 -9.20 -3.95 -22.41
C GLN A 125 -9.14 -5.48 -22.38
N ALA A 126 -10.28 -6.14 -22.19
CA ALA A 126 -10.43 -7.58 -22.34
C ALA A 126 -10.18 -8.03 -23.79
N PRO A 127 -9.76 -9.28 -24.03
CA PRO A 127 -9.52 -9.78 -25.37
C PRO A 127 -10.81 -9.85 -26.21
N ASP A 128 -11.94 -10.13 -25.56
CA ASP A 128 -13.28 -10.16 -26.14
C ASP A 128 -14.36 -9.87 -25.10
N GLU A 129 -15.60 -9.69 -25.56
CA GLU A 129 -16.79 -9.43 -24.74
C GLU A 129 -17.06 -10.56 -23.73
N THR A 130 -16.83 -11.81 -24.12
CA THR A 130 -17.13 -12.97 -23.26
C THR A 130 -16.20 -12.97 -22.05
N THR A 131 -14.93 -12.67 -22.28
CA THR A 131 -13.90 -12.54 -21.25
C THR A 131 -14.16 -11.32 -20.37
N GLY A 132 -14.55 -10.19 -20.96
CA GLY A 132 -14.96 -8.98 -20.22
C GLY A 132 -16.10 -9.27 -19.24
N GLN A 133 -17.18 -9.89 -19.71
CA GLN A 133 -18.33 -10.27 -18.88
C GLN A 133 -17.96 -11.30 -17.79
N HIS A 134 -17.07 -12.25 -18.10
CA HIS A 134 -16.58 -13.20 -17.12
C HIS A 134 -15.82 -12.50 -15.99
N LEU A 135 -14.88 -11.62 -16.33
CA LEU A 135 -14.08 -10.86 -15.36
C LEU A 135 -14.94 -9.94 -14.51
N TYR A 136 -15.90 -9.24 -15.13
CA TYR A 136 -16.89 -8.45 -14.40
C TYR A 136 -17.55 -9.29 -13.31
N LYS A 137 -18.15 -10.44 -13.66
CA LYS A 137 -18.85 -11.30 -12.69
C LYS A 137 -17.95 -11.81 -11.57
N VAL A 138 -16.71 -12.23 -11.89
CA VAL A 138 -15.78 -12.76 -10.89
C VAL A 138 -15.36 -11.70 -9.88
N ILE A 139 -15.03 -10.50 -10.38
CA ILE A 139 -14.54 -9.40 -9.54
C ILE A 139 -15.70 -8.75 -8.77
N ASP A 140 -16.85 -8.55 -9.40
CA ASP A 140 -18.06 -8.00 -8.78
C ASP A 140 -18.52 -8.88 -7.60
N ASN A 141 -18.65 -10.19 -7.84
CA ASN A 141 -18.98 -11.14 -6.77
C ASN A 141 -17.92 -11.20 -5.65
N TYR A 142 -16.64 -10.90 -5.95
CA TYR A 142 -15.62 -10.78 -4.90
C TYR A 142 -15.86 -9.52 -4.06
N PHE A 143 -16.09 -8.37 -4.69
CA PHE A 143 -16.37 -7.12 -3.99
C PHE A 143 -17.66 -7.18 -3.17
N GLU A 144 -18.70 -7.87 -3.64
CA GLU A 144 -19.94 -8.09 -2.89
C GLU A 144 -19.72 -8.94 -1.63
N LYS A 145 -18.88 -9.98 -1.71
CA LYS A 145 -18.69 -10.93 -0.60
C LYS A 145 -17.77 -10.43 0.49
N SER A 146 -16.92 -9.44 0.21
CA SER A 146 -15.96 -8.88 1.17
C SER A 146 -15.10 -9.93 1.89
N ASP A 147 -14.71 -11.03 1.24
CA ASP A 147 -13.82 -12.02 1.85
C ASP A 147 -12.39 -11.47 1.93
N HIS A 148 -11.95 -11.14 3.15
CA HIS A 148 -10.65 -10.56 3.43
C HIS A 148 -9.46 -11.50 3.16
N TYR A 149 -9.68 -12.80 2.97
CA TYR A 149 -8.60 -13.79 2.91
C TYR A 149 -8.38 -14.40 1.53
N THR A 150 -9.40 -14.37 0.67
CA THR A 150 -9.34 -15.02 -0.66
C THR A 150 -9.83 -14.08 -1.75
N SER A 151 -8.91 -13.62 -2.59
CA SER A 151 -9.20 -12.81 -3.78
C SER A 151 -8.94 -13.62 -5.06
N PRO A 152 -9.53 -13.23 -6.21
CA PRO A 152 -9.19 -13.82 -7.50
C PRO A 152 -7.69 -13.71 -7.86
N TRP A 153 -7.00 -12.69 -7.33
CA TRP A 153 -5.59 -12.43 -7.59
C TRP A 153 -4.63 -13.01 -6.53
N GLY A 154 -5.13 -13.70 -5.50
CA GLY A 154 -4.28 -14.38 -4.54
C GLY A 154 -4.91 -14.63 -3.18
N LYS A 155 -4.13 -15.27 -2.30
CA LYS A 155 -4.47 -15.56 -0.91
C LYS A 155 -3.51 -14.88 0.05
N GLY A 156 -3.98 -14.59 1.26
CA GLY A 156 -3.17 -14.13 2.40
C GLY A 156 -3.51 -12.74 2.91
N TYR A 157 -2.89 -12.36 4.02
CA TYR A 157 -2.97 -10.99 4.52
C TYR A 157 -2.38 -10.01 3.50
N GLY A 158 -3.05 -8.87 3.30
CA GLY A 158 -2.57 -7.82 2.40
C GLY A 158 -2.85 -8.04 0.91
N VAL A 159 -3.72 -8.99 0.52
CA VAL A 159 -4.28 -9.02 -0.85
C VAL A 159 -5.72 -8.55 -0.93
N TRP A 160 -6.28 -8.13 0.21
CA TRP A 160 -7.64 -7.66 0.27
C TRP A 160 -7.82 -6.35 -0.49
N ALA A 161 -8.94 -6.26 -1.21
CA ALA A 161 -9.40 -5.04 -1.81
C ALA A 161 -10.94 -4.97 -1.76
N ARG A 162 -11.48 -3.76 -1.70
CA ARG A 162 -12.90 -3.50 -1.93
C ARG A 162 -13.05 -2.49 -3.07
N GLY A 163 -14.23 -2.36 -3.66
CA GLY A 163 -14.39 -1.40 -4.75
C GLY A 163 -15.58 -1.69 -5.63
N MET A 164 -15.56 -1.09 -6.81
CA MET A 164 -16.58 -1.28 -7.83
C MET A 164 -15.92 -1.56 -9.18
N ILE A 165 -16.61 -2.34 -10.00
CA ILE A 165 -16.21 -2.64 -11.37
C ILE A 165 -17.33 -2.21 -12.33
N GLN A 166 -16.95 -1.62 -13.44
CA GLN A 166 -17.81 -1.26 -14.56
C GLN A 166 -17.30 -1.97 -15.81
N HIS A 167 -18.23 -2.36 -16.68
CA HIS A 167 -17.95 -3.09 -17.90
C HIS A 167 -18.72 -2.48 -19.07
N GLU A 168 -17.98 -2.01 -20.07
CA GLU A 168 -18.52 -1.42 -21.30
C GLU A 168 -17.81 -2.05 -22.50
N HIS A 169 -18.51 -2.93 -23.20
CA HIS A 169 -17.93 -3.76 -24.25
C HIS A 169 -16.69 -4.52 -23.75
N ARG A 170 -15.53 -4.31 -24.36
CA ARG A 170 -14.26 -4.93 -23.94
C ARG A 170 -13.56 -4.15 -22.81
N GLN A 171 -14.03 -2.97 -22.46
CA GLN A 171 -13.38 -2.15 -21.45
C GLN A 171 -13.88 -2.49 -20.05
N LEU A 172 -12.94 -2.72 -19.14
CA LEU A 172 -13.20 -2.83 -17.70
C LEU A 172 -12.63 -1.59 -17.00
N THR A 173 -13.44 -0.98 -16.14
CA THR A 173 -13.00 0.09 -15.24
C THR A 173 -13.23 -0.36 -13.81
N LEU A 174 -12.15 -0.50 -13.06
CA LEU A 174 -12.17 -0.90 -11.66
C LEU A 174 -11.76 0.31 -10.83
N ASN A 175 -12.48 0.56 -9.76
CA ASN A 175 -12.11 1.58 -8.80
C ASN A 175 -12.03 0.89 -7.44
N VAL A 176 -10.80 0.73 -6.97
CA VAL A 176 -10.43 -0.28 -5.98
C VAL A 176 -9.71 0.38 -4.82
N GLU A 177 -10.07 0.00 -3.61
CA GLU A 177 -9.43 0.34 -2.35
C GLU A 177 -8.57 -0.82 -1.88
N PHE A 178 -7.29 -0.55 -1.66
CA PHE A 178 -6.35 -1.54 -1.14
C PHE A 178 -5.91 -1.19 0.28
N SER A 179 -6.09 -2.13 1.21
CA SER A 179 -5.46 -2.06 2.54
C SER A 179 -3.96 -2.31 2.48
N ASN A 180 -3.51 -2.98 1.41
CA ASN A 180 -2.10 -3.22 1.13
C ASN A 180 -1.78 -3.07 -0.38
N ILE A 181 -1.82 -1.84 -0.92
CA ILE A 181 -1.54 -1.55 -2.35
C ILE A 181 -0.25 -2.21 -2.88
N GLY A 182 0.88 -2.13 -2.18
CA GLY A 182 2.16 -2.63 -2.70
C GLY A 182 2.23 -4.16 -2.79
N GLN A 183 1.32 -4.89 -2.15
CA GLN A 183 1.17 -6.34 -2.34
C GLN A 183 -0.02 -6.70 -3.24
N ALA A 184 -1.16 -6.02 -3.07
CA ALA A 184 -2.40 -6.35 -3.74
C ALA A 184 -2.44 -5.87 -5.20
N LEU A 185 -2.02 -4.63 -5.48
CA LEU A 185 -2.07 -4.06 -6.83
C LEU A 185 -1.20 -4.86 -7.84
N PRO A 186 0.06 -5.22 -7.54
CA PRO A 186 0.86 -6.03 -8.47
C PRO A 186 0.20 -7.37 -8.81
N LYS A 187 -0.41 -8.02 -7.81
CA LYS A 187 -1.12 -9.29 -7.99
C LYS A 187 -2.37 -9.12 -8.82
N MET A 188 -3.16 -8.07 -8.57
CA MET A 188 -4.36 -7.77 -9.35
C MET A 188 -4.01 -7.48 -10.82
N ILE A 189 -2.96 -6.70 -11.08
CA ILE A 189 -2.50 -6.40 -12.44
C ILE A 189 -1.98 -7.67 -13.12
N ALA A 190 -1.22 -8.51 -12.42
CA ALA A 190 -0.78 -9.80 -12.95
C ALA A 190 -1.96 -10.73 -13.26
N TYR A 191 -2.98 -10.77 -12.40
CA TYR A 191 -4.22 -11.49 -12.64
C TYR A 191 -4.91 -11.01 -13.92
N LEU A 192 -5.15 -9.70 -14.08
CA LEU A 192 -5.77 -9.13 -15.28
C LEU A 192 -4.97 -9.48 -16.55
N ARG A 193 -3.63 -9.36 -16.51
CA ARG A 193 -2.76 -9.76 -17.64
C ARG A 193 -2.90 -11.25 -17.97
N ASN A 194 -2.95 -12.12 -16.96
CA ASN A 194 -3.12 -13.56 -17.15
C ASN A 194 -4.49 -13.93 -17.73
N GLN A 195 -5.50 -13.07 -17.54
CA GLN A 195 -6.83 -13.21 -18.15
C GLN A 195 -6.89 -12.61 -19.56
N GLY A 196 -5.76 -12.16 -20.10
CA GLY A 196 -5.66 -11.62 -21.46
C GLY A 196 -5.98 -10.13 -21.57
N CYS A 197 -6.15 -9.41 -20.45
CA CYS A 197 -6.36 -7.96 -20.52
C CYS A 197 -5.11 -7.24 -21.05
N SER A 198 -5.33 -6.33 -22.00
CA SER A 198 -4.33 -5.41 -22.56
C SER A 198 -4.60 -3.96 -22.15
N GLU A 199 -3.70 -3.04 -22.53
CA GLU A 199 -3.86 -1.59 -22.31
C GLU A 199 -4.17 -1.23 -20.85
N ILE A 200 -3.58 -1.99 -19.92
CA ILE A 200 -3.82 -1.78 -18.50
C ILE A 200 -3.17 -0.47 -18.08
N THR A 201 -4.00 0.48 -17.68
CA THR A 201 -3.60 1.75 -17.08
C THR A 201 -4.14 1.82 -15.67
N TYR A 202 -3.46 2.56 -14.81
CA TYR A 202 -3.91 2.75 -13.45
C TYR A 202 -3.54 4.13 -12.92
N GLN A 203 -4.40 4.67 -12.08
CA GLN A 203 -4.23 5.96 -11.42
C GLN A 203 -4.41 5.76 -9.93
N ILE A 204 -3.37 6.10 -9.18
CA ILE A 204 -3.33 6.05 -7.72
C ILE A 204 -3.79 7.42 -7.19
N ALA A 205 -4.76 7.44 -6.27
CA ALA A 205 -5.25 8.66 -5.64
C ALA A 205 -5.41 8.47 -4.13
N GLU A 206 -5.21 9.56 -3.38
CA GLU A 206 -5.42 9.58 -1.94
C GLU A 206 -6.91 9.38 -1.59
N ARG A 207 -7.80 10.02 -2.35
CA ARG A 207 -9.26 9.85 -2.24
C ARG A 207 -9.96 10.34 -3.52
N TRP A 208 -10.88 9.54 -4.03
CA TRP A 208 -11.90 9.86 -5.02
C TRP A 208 -13.19 10.14 -4.26
N TYR A 209 -13.75 11.31 -4.50
CA TYR A 209 -15.12 11.59 -4.12
C TYR A 209 -16.00 10.95 -5.18
N TRP A 210 -16.53 9.75 -4.88
CA TRP A 210 -17.58 9.16 -5.70
C TRP A 210 -18.82 10.05 -5.63
N GLU A 211 -19.11 10.76 -6.71
CA GLU A 211 -20.36 11.51 -6.95
C GLU A 211 -20.94 12.28 -5.73
N GLY A 212 -20.08 12.98 -4.99
CA GLY A 212 -20.53 13.96 -4.00
C GLY A 212 -21.22 13.40 -2.75
N LYS A 213 -21.15 12.09 -2.48
CA LYS A 213 -21.49 11.54 -1.17
C LYS A 213 -20.32 10.70 -0.62
N PRO A 214 -19.82 11.00 0.58
CA PRO A 214 -19.00 10.01 1.29
C PRO A 214 -19.84 8.72 1.42
N TRP A 215 -19.15 7.57 1.45
CA TRP A 215 -19.76 6.33 1.94
C TRP A 215 -20.41 6.65 3.29
N GLU A 216 -21.73 6.76 3.34
CA GLU A 216 -22.45 6.80 4.61
C GLU A 216 -22.37 5.36 5.13
N GLU A 217 -21.66 5.15 6.24
CA GLU A 217 -21.48 3.88 6.95
C GLU A 217 -22.79 3.28 7.51
N ASP A 218 -23.96 3.73 7.06
CA ASP A 218 -25.25 3.26 7.53
C ASP A 218 -25.77 2.16 6.59
N ASP A 219 -25.34 0.91 6.83
CA ASP A 219 -26.12 -0.35 6.64
C ASP A 219 -25.23 -1.63 6.60
N VAL A 220 -24.41 -1.88 7.64
CA VAL A 220 -23.90 -3.23 7.98
C VAL A 220 -24.01 -3.49 9.48
#